data_AF-A0A6I8TF82-F1
#
_entry.id   AF-A0A6I8TF82-F1
#
_cell.length_a   1.000
_cell.length_b   1.000
_cell.length_c   1.000
_cell.angle_alpha   90.00
_cell.angle_beta   90.00
_cell.angle_gamma   90.00
#
_symmetry.space_group_name_H-M   'P 1'
#
loop_
_entity.id
_entity.type
_entity.pdbx_description
1 polymer ?
#
loop_
_entity_poly.entity_id
_entity_poly.type
_entity_poly.pdbx_seq_one_letter_code
_entity_poly.pdbx_strand_id
1 'polypeptide(L)'
;MMPPINHSQGVMTDSQGLIVPKKLANPCLESMDRQNLHRELMFNQKMGKSVLNQKSELQQALEKQKERQVLAAQNLAKQQAQEHTISNELGRVIMQRAARLEQKNLAAAAAGSQQDQPDSINPEYLNARAKLRATQAVYSK
;
A
#
# COMPACT_ATOMS: atom_id res chain seq x y z
N MET A 1 -25.93 18.35 31.20
CA MET A 1 -26.64 18.69 32.45
C MET A 1 -26.96 17.37 33.14
N MET A 2 -26.53 17.15 34.39
CA MET A 2 -26.94 15.94 35.12
C MET A 2 -28.44 16.03 35.44
N PRO A 3 -29.21 14.94 35.32
CA PRO A 3 -30.61 14.95 35.74
C PRO A 3 -30.67 15.17 37.26
N PRO A 4 -31.69 15.87 37.77
CA PRO A 4 -31.84 16.09 39.20
C PRO A 4 -32.00 14.73 39.89
N ILE A 5 -31.19 14.47 40.91
CA ILE A 5 -31.31 13.23 41.66
C ILE A 5 -32.56 13.35 42.52
N ASN A 6 -33.65 12.75 42.03
CA ASN A 6 -34.95 12.82 42.67
C ASN A 6 -34.97 11.84 43.86
N HIS A 7 -34.36 12.24 44.98
CA HIS A 7 -34.36 11.48 46.24
C HIS A 7 -35.52 11.85 47.18
N SER A 8 -36.64 12.32 46.65
CA SER A 8 -37.87 12.46 47.43
C SER A 8 -38.64 11.13 47.46
N GLN A 9 -38.05 10.11 48.08
CA GLN A 9 -38.78 8.88 48.42
C GLN A 9 -39.19 9.01 49.88
N GLY A 10 -40.47 9.34 50.11
CA GLY A 10 -41.03 9.47 51.46
C GLY A 10 -40.73 8.25 52.33
N VAL A 11 -40.49 8.50 53.61
CA VAL A 11 -40.27 7.44 54.61
C VAL A 11 -41.56 6.64 54.72
N MET A 12 -41.49 5.34 54.38
CA MET A 12 -42.62 4.43 54.54
C MET A 12 -42.67 3.97 55.99
N THR A 13 -43.77 4.25 56.69
CA THR A 13 -44.02 3.81 58.07
C THR A 13 -45.12 2.76 58.10
N ASP A 14 -45.04 1.81 59.04
CA ASP A 14 -46.09 0.82 59.28
C ASP A 14 -47.30 1.43 60.02
N SER A 15 -48.31 0.61 60.33
CA SER A 15 -49.53 1.04 61.03
C SER A 15 -49.29 1.54 62.46
N GLN A 16 -48.10 1.28 63.03
CA GLN A 16 -47.67 1.75 64.35
C GLN A 16 -46.71 2.94 64.23
N GLY A 17 -46.46 3.45 63.02
CA GLY A 17 -45.56 4.58 62.78
C GLY A 17 -44.08 4.22 62.73
N LEU A 18 -43.71 2.93 62.73
CA LEU A 18 -42.32 2.50 62.66
C LEU A 18 -41.82 2.49 61.21
N ILE A 19 -40.59 2.96 60.99
CA ILE A 19 -39.97 3.02 59.66
C ILE A 19 -39.72 1.60 59.15
N VAL A 20 -40.25 1.31 57.96
CA VAL A 20 -40.06 0.00 57.32
C VAL A 20 -38.72 -0.02 56.58
N PRO A 21 -37.89 -1.09 56.74
CA PRO A 21 -36.68 -1.25 55.96
C PRO A 21 -36.98 -1.27 54.46
N LYS A 22 -36.20 -0.50 53.69
CA LYS A 22 -36.36 -0.39 52.25
C LYS A 22 -35.14 -0.91 51.51
N LYS A 23 -35.39 -1.63 50.41
CA LYS A 23 -34.33 -2.02 49.47
C LYS A 23 -33.83 -0.77 48.73
N LEU A 24 -32.53 -0.49 48.84
CA LEU A 24 -31.89 0.58 48.10
C LEU A 24 -31.86 0.26 46.61
N ALA A 25 -32.17 1.26 45.79
CA ALA A 25 -31.99 1.21 44.36
C ALA A 25 -30.50 1.08 44.02
N ASN A 26 -30.14 0.14 43.14
CA ASN A 26 -28.78 0.04 42.65
C ASN A 26 -28.61 0.97 41.44
N PRO A 27 -27.86 2.08 41.56
CA PRO A 27 -27.73 3.05 40.48
C PRO A 27 -27.04 2.44 39.23
N CYS A 28 -26.24 1.38 39.38
CA CYS A 28 -25.62 0.67 38.26
C CYS A 28 -26.62 -0.17 37.46
N LEU A 29 -27.71 -0.61 38.09
CA LEU A 29 -28.81 -1.33 37.42
C LEU A 29 -29.86 -0.37 36.85
N GLU A 30 -29.98 0.84 37.39
CA GLU A 30 -30.96 1.83 36.88
C GLU A 30 -30.43 2.63 35.69
N SER A 31 -29.11 2.81 35.57
CA SER A 31 -28.52 3.56 34.46
C SER A 31 -28.20 2.64 33.28
N MET A 32 -29.00 2.74 32.21
CA MET A 32 -28.76 2.02 30.96
C MET A 32 -27.39 2.36 30.37
N ASP A 33 -26.99 3.63 30.42
CA ASP A 33 -25.69 4.09 29.91
C ASP A 33 -24.51 3.39 30.59
N ARG A 34 -24.57 3.24 31.92
CA ARG A 34 -23.53 2.49 32.66
C ARG A 34 -23.50 1.02 32.29
N GLN A 35 -24.66 0.39 32.11
CA GLN A 35 -24.73 -1.00 31.68
C GLN A 35 -24.17 -1.19 30.27
N ASN A 36 -24.49 -0.27 29.35
CA ASN A 36 -23.99 -0.28 27.98
C ASN A 36 -22.46 -0.15 27.97
N LEU A 37 -21.93 0.84 28.71
CA LEU A 37 -20.48 1.05 28.84
C LEU A 37 -19.79 -0.18 29.43
N HIS A 38 -20.35 -0.80 30.47
CA HIS A 38 -19.80 -2.02 31.04
C HIS A 38 -19.74 -3.17 30.01
N ARG A 39 -20.82 -3.37 29.24
CA ARG A 39 -20.84 -4.39 28.18
C ARG A 39 -19.79 -4.13 27.11
N GLU A 40 -19.65 -2.89 26.67
CA GLU A 40 -18.66 -2.49 25.67
C GLU A 40 -17.22 -2.70 26.16
N LEU A 41 -16.92 -2.29 27.40
CA LEU A 41 -15.60 -2.49 28.01
C LEU A 41 -15.26 -3.99 28.15
N MET A 42 -16.22 -4.80 28.60
CA MET A 42 -16.04 -6.26 28.69
C MET A 42 -15.86 -6.91 27.32
N PHE A 43 -16.58 -6.43 26.30
CA PHE A 43 -16.41 -6.89 24.92
C PHE A 43 -15.02 -6.55 24.39
N ASN A 44 -14.55 -5.31 24.58
CA ASN A 44 -13.23 -4.88 24.16
C ASN A 44 -12.11 -5.66 24.87
N GLN A 45 -12.27 -5.95 26.16
CA GLN A 45 -11.33 -6.81 26.90
C GLN A 45 -11.29 -8.24 26.32
N LYS A 46 -12.45 -8.84 26.04
CA LYS A 46 -12.53 -10.17 25.39
C LYS A 46 -11.89 -10.20 24.01
N MET A 47 -12.04 -9.11 23.25
CA MET A 47 -11.46 -8.96 21.91
C MET A 47 -9.98 -8.52 21.94
N GLY A 48 -9.41 -8.27 23.12
CA GLY A 48 -8.03 -7.78 23.27
C GLY A 48 -7.80 -6.34 22.77
N LYS A 49 -8.86 -5.53 22.63
CA LYS A 49 -8.79 -4.14 22.16
C LYS A 49 -8.52 -3.18 23.33
N SER A 50 -7.37 -2.54 23.35
CA SER A 50 -6.96 -1.59 24.41
C SER A 50 -7.62 -0.23 24.23
N VAL A 51 -8.64 0.11 25.02
CA VAL A 51 -9.37 1.39 24.90
C VAL A 51 -8.56 2.61 25.36
N LEU A 52 -7.51 2.42 26.16
CA LEU A 52 -6.79 3.52 26.82
C LEU A 52 -5.71 4.17 25.92
N ASN A 53 -5.29 3.48 24.85
CA ASN A 53 -4.16 3.90 24.01
C ASN A 53 -4.43 3.74 22.50
N GLN A 54 -5.70 3.69 22.10
CA GLN A 54 -6.07 3.63 20.67
C GLN A 54 -5.91 5.02 20.05
N LYS A 55 -5.12 5.10 18.97
CA LYS A 55 -5.22 6.21 18.01
C LYS A 55 -6.69 6.29 17.56
N SER A 56 -7.23 7.50 17.43
CA SER A 56 -8.58 7.67 16.87
C SER A 56 -8.65 7.03 15.47
N GLU A 57 -9.84 6.59 15.04
CA GLU A 57 -10.01 6.03 13.69
C GLU A 57 -9.49 6.98 12.61
N LEU A 58 -9.73 8.30 12.78
CA LEU A 58 -9.21 9.35 11.92
C LEU A 58 -7.68 9.36 11.89
N GLN A 59 -7.02 9.27 13.04
CA GLN A 59 -5.57 9.25 13.13
C GLN A 59 -4.98 8.00 12.46
N GLN A 60 -5.61 6.83 12.62
CA GLN A 60 -5.20 5.62 11.94
C GLN A 60 -5.38 5.72 10.42
N ALA A 61 -6.49 6.34 9.96
CA ALA A 61 -6.73 6.57 8.54
C ALA A 61 -5.70 7.52 7.91
N LEU A 62 -5.35 8.61 8.59
CA LEU A 62 -4.33 9.57 8.15
C LEU A 62 -2.95 8.94 8.08
N GLU A 63 -2.57 8.14 9.08
CA GLU A 63 -1.30 7.41 9.08
C GLU A 63 -1.21 6.43 7.90
N LYS A 64 -2.27 5.64 7.69
CA LYS A 64 -2.37 4.72 6.55
C LYS A 64 -2.31 5.45 5.20
N GLN A 65 -2.92 6.63 5.09
CA GLN A 65 -2.83 7.46 3.89
C GLN A 65 -1.40 7.96 3.65
N LYS A 66 -0.73 8.42 4.71
CA LYS A 66 0.67 8.88 4.65
C LYS A 66 1.61 7.75 4.23
N GLU A 67 1.46 6.57 4.83
CA GLU A 67 2.23 5.38 4.46
C GLU A 67 2.02 5.02 2.98
N ARG A 68 0.77 5.05 2.50
CA ARG A 68 0.46 4.78 1.09
C ARG A 68 1.12 5.78 0.15
N GLN A 69 1.14 7.07 0.52
CA GLN A 69 1.79 8.11 -0.27
C GLN A 69 3.31 7.90 -0.35
N VAL A 70 3.95 7.58 0.78
CA VAL A 70 5.39 7.29 0.84
C VAL A 70 5.74 6.08 -0.02
N LEU A 71 4.95 5.01 0.07
CA LEU A 71 5.17 3.80 -0.73
C LEU A 71 5.02 4.07 -2.23
N ALA A 72 4.00 4.86 -2.61
CA ALA A 72 3.79 5.27 -3.99
C ALA A 72 4.97 6.11 -4.53
N ALA A 73 5.44 7.08 -3.75
CA ALA A 73 6.59 7.91 -4.11
C ALA A 73 7.87 7.08 -4.26
N GLN A 74 8.12 6.12 -3.35
CA GLN A 74 9.27 5.23 -3.43
C GLN A 74 9.20 4.34 -4.67
N ASN A 75 8.03 3.80 -5.01
CA ASN A 75 7.86 2.96 -6.19
C ASN A 75 8.06 3.74 -7.49
N LEU A 76 7.58 5.00 -7.54
CA LEU A 76 7.80 5.89 -8.68
C LEU A 76 9.28 6.22 -8.86
N ALA A 77 9.98 6.54 -7.75
CA ALA A 77 11.43 6.80 -7.79
C ALA A 77 12.22 5.59 -8.28
N LYS A 78 11.84 4.36 -7.87
CA LYS A 78 12.45 3.12 -8.35
C LYS A 78 12.24 2.92 -9.86
N GLN A 79 11.03 3.18 -10.36
CA GLN A 79 10.74 3.09 -11.80
C GLN A 79 11.56 4.12 -12.60
N GLN A 80 11.62 5.37 -12.16
CA GLN A 80 12.42 6.40 -12.82
C GLN A 80 13.91 6.05 -12.81
N ALA A 81 14.44 5.56 -11.69
CA ALA A 81 15.84 5.12 -11.62
C ALA A 81 16.11 3.97 -12.61
N GLN A 82 15.19 3.02 -12.73
CA GLN A 82 15.31 1.90 -13.67
C GLN A 82 15.17 2.34 -15.13
N GLU A 83 14.31 3.30 -15.44
CA GLU A 83 14.18 3.88 -16.77
C GLU A 83 15.44 4.65 -17.17
N HIS A 84 15.99 5.45 -16.24
CA HIS A 84 17.25 6.17 -16.46
C HIS A 84 18.43 5.23 -16.67
N THR A 85 18.53 4.10 -15.95
CA THR A 85 19.59 3.13 -16.18
C THR A 85 19.44 2.45 -17.54
N ILE A 86 18.23 2.04 -17.92
CA ILE A 86 17.95 1.44 -19.25
C ILE A 86 18.29 2.44 -20.37
N SER A 87 17.87 3.70 -20.24
CA SER A 87 18.16 4.74 -21.23
C SER A 87 19.66 5.01 -21.35
N ASN A 88 20.39 5.00 -20.23
CA ASN A 88 21.85 5.20 -20.23
C ASN A 88 22.59 4.02 -20.87
N GLU A 89 22.24 2.79 -20.49
CA GLU A 89 22.79 1.56 -21.07
C GLU A 89 22.56 1.52 -22.59
N LEU A 90 21.34 1.80 -23.04
CA LEU A 90 20.99 1.84 -24.45
C LEU A 90 21.80 2.89 -25.22
N GLY A 91 21.91 4.10 -24.67
CA GLY A 91 22.72 5.17 -25.27
C GLY A 91 24.19 4.76 -25.43
N ARG A 92 24.75 4.07 -24.43
CA ARG A 92 26.12 3.54 -24.47
C ARG A 92 26.31 2.52 -25.59
N VAL A 93 25.37 1.59 -25.75
CA VAL A 93 25.40 0.56 -26.81
C VAL A 93 25.27 1.19 -28.20
N ILE A 94 24.39 2.19 -28.37
CA ILE A 94 24.23 2.92 -29.63
C ILE A 94 25.54 3.60 -30.03
N MET A 95 26.19 4.31 -29.10
CA MET A 95 27.46 5.00 -29.35
C MET A 95 28.57 4.01 -29.72
N GLN A 96 28.69 2.89 -29.00
CA GLN A 96 29.67 1.85 -29.30
C GLN A 96 29.47 1.25 -30.69
N ARG A 97 28.21 1.07 -31.12
CA ARG A 97 27.87 0.55 -32.44
C ARG A 97 28.21 1.54 -33.55
N ALA A 98 27.93 2.83 -33.35
CA ALA A 98 28.28 3.90 -34.28
C ALA A 98 29.80 3.95 -34.52
N ALA A 99 30.60 3.95 -33.45
CA ALA A 99 32.07 3.93 -33.55
C ALA A 99 32.60 2.71 -34.32
N ARG A 100 32.00 1.52 -34.11
CA ARG A 100 32.37 0.31 -34.86
C ARG A 100 32.03 0.41 -36.35
N LEU A 101 30.92 1.05 -36.71
CA LEU A 101 30.55 1.28 -38.11
C LEU A 101 31.49 2.29 -38.78
N GLU A 102 31.85 3.36 -38.08
CA GLU A 102 32.79 4.37 -38.58
C GLU A 102 34.17 3.77 -38.85
N GLN A 103 34.70 2.95 -37.93
CA GLN A 103 35.95 2.21 -38.14
C GLN A 103 35.89 1.27 -39.35
N LYS A 104 34.76 0.58 -39.55
CA LYS A 104 34.56 -0.28 -40.73
C LYS A 104 34.53 0.52 -42.03
N ASN A 105 33.84 1.67 -42.03
CA ASN A 105 33.79 2.55 -43.20
C ASN A 105 35.16 3.14 -43.53
N LEU A 106 35.93 3.56 -42.52
CA LEU A 106 37.30 4.04 -42.69
C LEU A 106 38.22 2.94 -43.23
N ALA A 107 38.11 1.71 -42.70
CA ALA A 107 38.87 0.56 -43.18
C ALA A 107 38.50 0.16 -44.62
N ALA A 108 37.20 0.20 -44.97
CA ALA A 108 36.72 -0.07 -46.32
C ALA A 108 37.19 1.01 -47.32
N ALA A 109 37.18 2.28 -46.91
CA ALA A 109 37.72 3.39 -47.70
C ALA A 109 39.23 3.27 -47.91
N ALA A 110 40.00 2.86 -46.89
CA ALA A 110 41.44 2.63 -46.99
C ALA A 110 41.80 1.40 -47.86
N ALA A 111 40.94 0.39 -47.90
CA ALA A 111 41.13 -0.82 -48.72
C ALA A 111 40.65 -0.67 -50.18
N GLY A 112 40.25 0.54 -50.61
CA GLY A 112 39.84 0.82 -52.00
C GLY A 112 38.63 0.02 -52.49
N SER A 113 37.88 -0.61 -51.58
CA SER A 113 36.81 -1.53 -51.90
C SER A 113 35.47 -0.81 -51.86
N GLN A 114 35.05 -0.24 -52.99
CA GLN A 114 33.66 0.19 -53.19
C GLN A 114 32.77 -1.05 -53.27
N GLN A 115 32.27 -1.52 -52.14
CA GLN A 115 31.17 -2.49 -52.10
C GLN A 115 29.85 -1.73 -52.01
N ASP A 116 29.49 -1.05 -53.09
CA ASP A 116 28.10 -0.69 -53.38
C ASP A 116 27.37 -1.96 -53.85
N GLN A 117 27.02 -2.85 -52.91
CA GLN A 117 26.09 -3.96 -53.15
C GLN A 117 24.76 -3.62 -52.48
N PRO A 118 23.77 -3.08 -53.21
CA PRO A 118 22.56 -2.50 -52.62
C PRO A 118 21.58 -3.53 -52.05
N ASP A 119 21.78 -4.83 -52.24
CA ASP A 119 20.79 -5.87 -51.90
C ASP A 119 21.25 -6.87 -50.81
N SER A 120 22.42 -6.64 -50.20
CA SER A 120 22.91 -7.48 -49.11
C SER A 120 22.13 -7.18 -47.82
N ILE A 121 21.04 -7.90 -47.57
CA ILE A 121 20.28 -7.84 -46.30
C ILE A 121 21.25 -7.90 -45.12
N ASN A 122 21.12 -6.93 -44.20
CA ASN A 122 22.00 -6.79 -43.04
C ASN A 122 22.18 -8.16 -42.33
N PRO A 123 23.41 -8.67 -42.18
CA PRO A 123 23.64 -10.01 -41.64
C PRO A 123 23.16 -10.16 -40.20
N GLU A 124 23.09 -9.07 -39.43
CA GLU A 124 22.50 -9.10 -38.10
C GLU A 124 20.98 -9.28 -38.13
N TYR A 125 20.29 -8.72 -39.12
CA TYR A 125 18.86 -8.93 -39.31
C TYR A 125 18.54 -10.39 -39.64
N LEU A 126 19.36 -11.03 -40.49
CA LEU A 126 19.25 -12.45 -40.79
C LEU A 126 19.42 -13.32 -39.54
N ASN A 127 20.42 -13.00 -38.71
CA ASN A 127 20.65 -13.70 -37.45
C ASN A 127 19.53 -13.50 -36.43
N ALA A 128 18.99 -12.28 -36.30
CA ALA A 128 17.86 -12.00 -35.41
C ALA A 128 16.59 -12.75 -35.85
N ARG A 129 16.31 -12.75 -37.15
CA ARG A 129 15.18 -13.47 -37.74
C ARG A 129 15.30 -14.99 -37.58
N ALA A 130 16.51 -15.55 -37.73
CA ALA A 130 16.76 -16.97 -37.50
C ALA A 130 16.51 -17.36 -36.03
N LYS A 131 16.99 -16.54 -35.08
CA LYS A 131 16.75 -16.76 -33.65
C LYS A 131 15.27 -16.68 -33.28
N LEU A 132 14.53 -15.70 -33.81
CA LEU A 132 13.08 -15.59 -33.59
C LEU A 132 12.29 -16.79 -34.14
N ARG A 133 12.68 -17.33 -35.29
CA ARG A 133 12.07 -18.57 -35.81
C ARG A 133 12.37 -19.78 -34.93
N ALA A 134 13.60 -19.89 -34.44
CA ALA A 134 13.99 -20.98 -33.55
C ALA A 134 13.20 -20.95 -32.23
N THR A 135 12.99 -19.77 -31.63
CA THR A 135 12.20 -19.65 -30.40
C THR A 135 10.71 -19.90 -30.64
N GLN A 136 10.12 -19.40 -31.74
CA GLN A 136 8.71 -19.71 -32.05
C GLN A 136 8.47 -21.21 -32.31
N ALA A 137 9.41 -21.92 -32.93
CA ALA A 137 9.30 -23.36 -33.16
C ALA A 137 9.28 -24.18 -31.85
N VAL A 138 9.85 -23.65 -30.76
CA VAL A 138 9.85 -24.29 -29.44
C VAL A 138 8.51 -24.11 -28.71
N TYR A 139 7.75 -23.04 -28.99
CA TYR A 139 6.46 -22.74 -28.34
C TYR A 139 5.23 -23.21 -29.14
N SER A 140 5.42 -23.83 -30.31
CA SER A 140 4.33 -24.29 -31.19
C SER A 140 4.08 -25.81 -31.10
N LYS A 141 4.40 -26.46 -29.99
CA LYS A 141 4.12 -27.88 -29.71
C LYS A 141 3.19 -28.05 -28.52
#